data_AF-A0AAN8FXE5-F1
#
_entry.id   AF-A0AAN8FXE5-F1
#
_cell.length_a   1.000
_cell.length_b   1.000
_cell.length_c   1.000
_cell.angle_alpha   90.00
_cell.angle_beta   90.00
_cell.angle_gamma   90.00
#
_symmetry.space_group_name_H-M   'P 1'
#
loop_
_entity.id
_entity.type
_entity.pdbx_description
1 polymer ?
#
loop_
_entity_poly.entity_id
_entity_poly.type
_entity_poly.pdbx_seq_one_letter_code
_entity_poly.pdbx_strand_id
1 'polypeptide(L)'
;MFPLFKLPLHVVERVVAHMSLADMLTLRLCSKKTRSIVDSYWQHQRSFTTRVEEFHRLFPYIDPEQRQFESLFHVRDEIGKVLRMLPKNSLVEADFSGVRRFQRELMEEIMIRNRLDACSLFSGVTTMSFDGCIVSCDDLESLSYCMQNLKSLTLSDRLIDHRIHGEDVDAKKIQNFRTYKTNGLIGHRGRTIAHMKTLWPTLVQLTFV
;
A
#
# COMPACT_ATOMS: atom_id res chain seq x y z
N MET A 1 -31.99 -25.36 3.76
CA MET A 1 -31.14 -24.75 2.71
C MET A 1 -30.90 -23.29 3.08
N PHE A 2 -29.65 -22.86 3.25
CA PHE A 2 -29.34 -21.49 3.68
C PHE A 2 -29.85 -20.47 2.63
N PRO A 3 -30.68 -19.46 3.00
CA PRO A 3 -31.29 -18.54 2.05
C PRO A 3 -30.29 -17.81 1.15
N LEU A 4 -29.10 -17.52 1.70
CA LEU A 4 -28.00 -16.86 1.01
C LEU A 4 -27.56 -17.57 -0.29
N PHE A 5 -27.73 -18.90 -0.36
CA PHE A 5 -27.30 -19.70 -1.53
C PHE A 5 -28.30 -19.71 -2.69
N LYS A 6 -29.45 -19.07 -2.52
CA LYS A 6 -30.41 -18.82 -3.61
C LYS A 6 -30.09 -17.52 -4.36
N LEU A 7 -29.20 -16.69 -3.82
CA LEU A 7 -28.78 -15.44 -4.46
C LEU A 7 -27.70 -15.69 -5.53
N PRO A 8 -27.61 -14.85 -6.57
CA PRO A 8 -26.51 -14.88 -7.52
C PRO A 8 -25.15 -14.69 -6.84
N LEU A 9 -24.10 -15.35 -7.35
CA LEU A 9 -22.76 -15.34 -6.74
C LEU A 9 -22.23 -13.93 -6.49
N HIS A 10 -22.37 -13.02 -7.47
CA HIS A 10 -21.92 -11.63 -7.34
C HIS A 10 -22.62 -10.86 -6.20
N VAL A 11 -23.86 -11.22 -5.87
CA VAL A 11 -24.58 -10.62 -4.72
C VAL A 11 -23.99 -11.14 -3.42
N VAL A 12 -23.68 -12.43 -3.36
CA VAL A 12 -23.08 -13.04 -2.18
C VAL A 12 -21.66 -12.53 -1.94
N GLU A 13 -20.86 -12.35 -2.99
CA GLU A 13 -19.52 -11.75 -2.91
C GLU A 13 -19.59 -10.31 -2.42
N ARG A 14 -20.63 -9.53 -2.78
CA ARG A 14 -20.87 -8.22 -2.18
C ARG A 14 -21.16 -8.29 -0.68
N VAL A 15 -21.93 -9.28 -0.22
CA VAL A 15 -22.16 -9.47 1.22
C VAL A 15 -20.84 -9.78 1.91
N VAL A 16 -20.02 -10.67 1.34
CA VAL A 16 -18.67 -11.01 1.86
C VAL A 16 -17.81 -9.74 1.91
N ALA A 17 -17.85 -8.88 0.91
CA ALA A 17 -17.11 -7.62 0.88
C ALA A 17 -17.44 -6.64 2.01
N HIS A 18 -18.55 -6.83 2.74
CA HIS A 18 -18.93 -6.00 3.89
C HIS A 18 -18.68 -6.70 5.24
N MET A 19 -18.18 -7.93 5.23
CA MET A 19 -17.89 -8.68 6.45
C MET A 19 -16.53 -8.31 7.04
N SER A 20 -16.40 -8.41 8.37
CA SER A 20 -15.10 -8.41 9.03
C SER A 20 -14.29 -9.64 8.62
N LEU A 21 -12.96 -9.60 8.78
CA LEU A 21 -12.13 -10.77 8.50
C LEU A 21 -12.51 -11.97 9.38
N ALA A 22 -12.88 -11.71 10.64
CA ALA A 22 -13.34 -12.75 11.57
C ALA A 22 -14.63 -13.44 11.08
N ASP A 23 -15.59 -12.65 10.59
CA ASP A 23 -16.84 -13.16 10.03
C ASP A 23 -16.62 -13.94 8.74
N MET A 24 -15.73 -13.44 7.86
CA MET A 24 -15.34 -14.16 6.65
C MET A 24 -14.72 -15.51 6.98
N LEU A 25 -13.83 -15.58 7.98
CA LEU A 25 -13.21 -16.83 8.41
C LEU A 25 -14.24 -17.79 9.01
N THR A 26 -15.17 -17.29 9.82
CA THR A 26 -16.28 -18.10 10.36
C THR A 26 -17.15 -18.65 9.22
N LEU A 27 -17.56 -17.80 8.28
CA LEU A 27 -18.35 -18.18 7.11
C LEU A 27 -17.62 -19.24 6.27
N ARG A 28 -16.32 -19.06 6.03
CA ARG A 28 -15.46 -20.00 5.30
C ARG A 28 -15.43 -21.40 5.92
N LEU A 29 -15.60 -21.50 7.24
CA LEU A 29 -15.62 -22.77 7.97
C LEU A 29 -16.99 -23.47 7.97
N CYS A 30 -18.09 -22.77 7.65
CA CYS A 30 -19.43 -23.35 7.71
C CYS A 30 -19.69 -24.48 6.70
N SER A 31 -19.14 -24.42 5.49
CA SER A 31 -19.37 -25.44 4.44
C SER A 31 -18.36 -25.36 3.28
N LYS A 32 -18.31 -26.38 2.42
CA LYS A 32 -17.52 -26.33 1.17
C LYS A 32 -17.95 -25.17 0.26
N LYS A 33 -19.26 -24.89 0.19
CA LYS A 33 -19.81 -23.85 -0.67
C LYS A 33 -19.42 -22.44 -0.19
N THR A 34 -19.54 -22.18 1.11
CA THR A 34 -19.12 -20.89 1.70
C THR A 34 -17.60 -20.70 1.63
N ARG A 35 -16.83 -21.78 1.79
CA ARG A 35 -15.39 -21.74 1.57
C ARG A 35 -15.06 -21.25 0.16
N SER A 36 -15.66 -21.87 -0.87
CA SER A 36 -15.44 -21.47 -2.26
C SER A 36 -15.82 -20.02 -2.53
N ILE A 37 -16.86 -19.51 -1.88
CA ILE A 37 -17.32 -18.12 -2.02
C ILE A 37 -16.29 -17.15 -1.42
N VAL A 38 -15.84 -17.41 -0.18
CA VAL A 38 -14.85 -16.55 0.49
C VAL A 38 -13.51 -16.61 -0.24
N ASP A 39 -13.07 -17.81 -0.64
CA ASP A 39 -11.85 -17.99 -1.41
C ASP A 39 -11.95 -17.26 -2.77
N SER A 40 -13.09 -17.38 -3.47
CA SER A 40 -13.36 -16.64 -4.72
C SER A 40 -13.25 -15.12 -4.52
N TYR A 41 -13.90 -14.58 -3.49
CA TYR A 41 -13.83 -13.16 -3.17
C TYR A 41 -12.38 -12.67 -3.04
N TRP A 42 -11.54 -13.41 -2.32
CA TRP A 42 -10.14 -13.05 -2.15
C TRP A 42 -9.32 -13.23 -3.42
N GLN A 43 -9.56 -14.29 -4.20
CA GLN A 43 -8.86 -14.53 -5.47
C GLN A 43 -9.14 -13.46 -6.54
N HIS A 44 -10.29 -12.78 -6.45
CA HIS A 44 -10.63 -11.67 -7.35
C HIS A 44 -10.03 -10.33 -6.91
N GLN A 45 -9.43 -10.22 -5.72
CA GLN A 45 -8.82 -8.98 -5.27
C GLN A 45 -7.62 -8.63 -6.13
N ARG A 46 -7.60 -7.38 -6.62
CA ARG A 46 -6.52 -6.81 -7.44
C ARG A 46 -5.79 -5.67 -6.73
N SER A 47 -6.23 -5.28 -5.54
CA SER A 47 -5.66 -4.18 -4.80
C SER A 47 -5.35 -4.61 -3.37
N PHE A 48 -4.28 -4.04 -2.84
CA PHE A 48 -3.98 -4.02 -1.42
C PHE A 48 -3.97 -2.56 -0.95
N THR A 49 -4.61 -2.28 0.19
CA THR A 49 -4.63 -0.92 0.75
C THR A 49 -4.47 -0.97 2.26
N THR A 50 -3.76 0.00 2.83
CA THR A 50 -3.67 0.23 4.29
C THR A 50 -4.65 1.29 4.79
N ARG A 51 -5.55 1.79 3.93
CA ARG A 51 -6.55 2.80 4.31
C ARG A 51 -7.32 2.38 5.56
N VAL A 52 -7.51 3.35 6.44
CA VAL A 52 -8.06 3.10 7.76
C VAL A 52 -9.51 2.64 7.69
N GLU A 53 -10.30 3.15 6.72
CA GLU A 53 -11.69 2.74 6.52
C GLU A 53 -11.80 1.25 6.17
N GLU A 54 -10.89 0.75 5.33
CA GLU A 54 -10.83 -0.66 4.94
C GLU A 54 -10.34 -1.53 6.11
N PHE A 55 -9.39 -1.03 6.89
CA PHE A 55 -8.90 -1.71 8.09
C PHE A 55 -9.96 -1.77 9.19
N HIS A 56 -10.77 -0.72 9.39
CA HIS A 56 -11.90 -0.74 10.32
C HIS A 56 -12.95 -1.76 9.90
N ARG A 57 -13.24 -1.84 8.58
CA ARG A 57 -14.15 -2.86 8.04
C ARG A 57 -13.66 -4.27 8.34
N LEU A 58 -12.38 -4.55 8.09
CA LEU A 58 -11.78 -5.88 8.26
C LEU A 58 -11.51 -6.24 9.73
N PHE A 59 -11.18 -5.24 10.55
CA PHE A 59 -10.76 -5.39 11.94
C PHE A 59 -11.51 -4.38 12.84
N PRO A 60 -12.77 -4.67 13.22
CA PRO A 60 -13.63 -3.72 13.93
C PRO A 60 -13.15 -3.33 15.34
N TYR A 61 -12.07 -3.94 15.85
CA TYR A 61 -11.46 -3.60 17.12
C TYR A 61 -10.41 -2.48 17.01
N ILE A 62 -10.02 -2.08 15.79
CA ILE A 62 -9.19 -0.90 15.57
C ILE A 62 -10.03 0.34 15.93
N ASP A 63 -9.40 1.32 16.57
CA ASP A 63 -10.05 2.55 17.05
C ASP A 63 -10.78 3.28 15.91
N PRO A 64 -12.12 3.42 15.94
CA PRO A 64 -12.89 4.03 14.86
C PRO A 64 -12.56 5.51 14.62
N GLU A 65 -11.99 6.20 15.62
CA GLU A 65 -11.55 7.59 15.50
C GLU A 65 -10.16 7.73 14.87
N GLN A 66 -9.44 6.60 14.70
CA GLN A 66 -8.16 6.59 14.04
C GLN A 66 -8.33 7.03 12.58
N ARG A 67 -7.57 8.03 12.17
CA ARG A 67 -7.57 8.56 10.79
C ARG A 67 -6.36 8.10 9.99
N GLN A 68 -5.28 7.75 10.67
CA GLN A 68 -4.05 7.25 10.08
C GLN A 68 -3.28 6.40 11.11
N PHE A 69 -2.59 5.37 10.67
CA PHE A 69 -1.66 4.59 11.49
C PHE A 69 -0.30 5.26 11.52
N GLU A 70 0.32 5.43 12.70
CA GLU A 70 1.65 6.07 12.79
C GLU A 70 2.76 5.30 12.04
N SER A 71 2.65 3.96 11.99
CA SER A 71 3.62 3.08 11.32
C SER A 71 3.00 1.70 11.07
N LEU A 72 3.56 0.95 10.11
CA LEU A 72 3.26 -0.47 9.87
C LEU A 72 3.34 -1.32 11.14
N PHE A 73 4.18 -0.94 12.12
CA PHE A 73 4.34 -1.68 13.37
C PHE A 73 3.01 -1.84 14.13
N HIS A 74 2.16 -0.81 14.14
CA HIS A 74 0.91 -0.78 14.88
C HIS A 74 -0.16 -1.72 14.31
N VAL A 75 -0.05 -2.06 13.03
CA VAL A 75 -1.03 -2.87 12.28
C VAL A 75 -0.37 -4.08 11.60
N ARG A 76 0.79 -4.50 12.09
CA ARG A 76 1.62 -5.52 11.43
C ARG A 76 0.94 -6.88 11.36
N ASP A 77 0.16 -7.23 12.39
CA ASP A 77 -0.54 -8.51 12.47
C ASP A 77 -1.75 -8.51 11.52
N GLU A 78 -2.44 -7.38 11.41
CA GLU A 78 -3.58 -7.12 10.51
C GLU A 78 -3.13 -7.15 9.05
N ILE A 79 -2.08 -6.40 8.71
CA ILE A 79 -1.47 -6.42 7.38
C ILE A 79 -1.07 -7.85 7.00
N GLY A 80 -0.38 -8.56 7.90
CA GLY A 80 0.01 -9.96 7.67
C GLY A 80 -1.17 -10.91 7.43
N LYS A 81 -2.29 -10.71 8.14
CA LYS A 81 -3.54 -11.46 7.90
C LYS A 81 -4.11 -11.16 6.52
N VAL A 82 -4.20 -9.89 6.11
CA VAL A 82 -4.72 -9.50 4.79
C VAL A 82 -3.85 -10.04 3.67
N LEU A 83 -2.53 -9.83 3.73
CA LEU A 83 -1.62 -10.26 2.67
C LEU A 83 -1.63 -11.77 2.44
N ARG A 84 -1.85 -12.59 3.48
CA ARG A 84 -2.00 -14.05 3.34
C ARG A 84 -3.25 -14.48 2.59
N MET A 85 -4.28 -13.64 2.57
CA MET A 85 -5.51 -13.92 1.84
C MET A 85 -5.42 -13.53 0.37
N LEU A 86 -4.51 -12.60 0.03
CA LEU A 86 -4.41 -12.06 -1.33
C LEU A 86 -3.83 -13.07 -2.33
N PRO A 87 -4.27 -13.00 -3.59
CA PRO A 87 -3.78 -13.88 -4.64
C PRO A 87 -2.36 -13.49 -5.04
N LYS A 88 -1.50 -14.49 -5.22
CA LYS A 88 -0.13 -14.29 -5.70
C LYS A 88 -0.15 -13.83 -7.16
N ASN A 89 0.79 -12.96 -7.52
CA ASN A 89 1.05 -12.42 -8.87
C ASN A 89 -0.17 -11.77 -9.53
N SER A 90 -1.14 -11.33 -8.71
CA SER A 90 -2.45 -10.90 -9.17
C SER A 90 -2.81 -9.49 -8.71
N LEU A 91 -2.04 -8.94 -7.76
CA LEU A 91 -2.17 -7.55 -7.36
C LEU A 91 -1.71 -6.63 -8.48
N VAL A 92 -2.53 -5.61 -8.74
CA VAL A 92 -2.32 -4.55 -9.73
C VAL A 92 -2.06 -3.23 -9.01
N GLU A 93 -2.61 -3.06 -7.80
CA GLU A 93 -2.56 -1.83 -7.03
C GLU A 93 -2.07 -2.07 -5.59
N ALA A 94 -1.21 -1.19 -5.08
CA ALA A 94 -0.76 -1.18 -3.69
C ALA A 94 -0.85 0.24 -3.12
N ASP A 95 -1.65 0.45 -2.07
CA ASP A 95 -1.87 1.75 -1.45
C ASP A 95 -1.44 1.73 0.01
N PHE A 96 -0.47 2.57 0.35
CA PHE A 96 0.08 2.72 1.69
C PHE A 96 -0.37 4.00 2.39
N SER A 97 -1.35 4.73 1.84
CA SER A 97 -1.78 6.04 2.37
C SER A 97 -2.33 6.02 3.80
N GLY A 98 -2.83 4.89 4.27
CA GLY A 98 -3.32 4.76 5.65
C GLY A 98 -2.21 4.69 6.70
N VAL A 99 -0.92 4.60 6.31
CA VAL A 99 0.21 4.69 7.24
C VAL A 99 0.96 6.01 7.07
N ARG A 100 1.34 6.64 8.19
CA ARG A 100 2.07 7.91 8.21
C ARG A 100 3.52 7.75 7.82
N ARG A 101 4.15 6.62 8.15
CA ARG A 101 5.51 6.28 7.73
C ARG A 101 5.57 4.84 7.25
N PHE A 102 6.02 4.67 6.02
CA PHE A 102 6.41 3.40 5.46
C PHE A 102 7.87 3.12 5.85
N GLN A 103 8.14 1.87 6.24
CA GLN A 103 9.49 1.39 6.54
C GLN A 103 9.61 -0.01 5.96
N ARG A 104 10.52 -0.19 5.01
CA ARG A 104 10.72 -1.47 4.33
C ARG A 104 11.04 -2.58 5.32
N GLU A 105 11.85 -2.33 6.34
CA GLU A 105 12.26 -3.35 7.32
C GLU A 105 11.04 -3.98 8.02
N LEU A 106 10.04 -3.15 8.34
CA LEU A 106 8.79 -3.63 8.96
C LEU A 106 7.95 -4.42 7.97
N MET A 107 7.90 -4.01 6.70
CA MET A 107 7.22 -4.78 5.67
C MET A 107 7.88 -6.14 5.48
N GLU A 108 9.20 -6.21 5.43
CA GLU A 108 9.96 -7.45 5.32
C GLU A 108 9.73 -8.37 6.53
N GLU A 109 9.72 -7.81 7.74
CA GLU A 109 9.38 -8.56 8.95
C GLU A 109 7.99 -9.18 8.85
N ILE A 110 6.99 -8.39 8.41
CA ILE A 110 5.61 -8.87 8.20
C ILE A 110 5.60 -10.02 7.19
N MET A 111 6.30 -9.88 6.07
CA MET A 111 6.36 -10.91 5.03
C MET A 111 6.98 -12.21 5.54
N ILE A 112 8.14 -12.12 6.20
CA ILE A 112 8.86 -13.27 6.78
C ILE A 112 7.97 -13.98 7.80
N ARG A 113 7.38 -13.23 8.74
CA ARG A 113 6.53 -13.79 9.80
C ARG A 113 5.30 -14.51 9.26
N ASN A 114 4.80 -14.09 8.10
CA ASN A 114 3.64 -14.66 7.43
C ASN A 114 3.98 -15.64 6.29
N ARG A 115 5.28 -15.97 6.09
CA ARG A 115 5.78 -16.86 5.02
C ARG A 115 5.35 -16.41 3.62
N LEU A 116 5.42 -15.11 3.39
CA LEU A 116 5.06 -14.46 2.14
C LEU A 116 6.33 -14.10 1.37
N ASP A 117 6.26 -14.25 0.05
CA ASP A 117 7.32 -13.80 -0.85
C ASP A 117 6.88 -12.49 -1.50
N ALA A 118 7.67 -11.42 -1.29
CA ALA A 118 7.35 -10.08 -1.75
C ALA A 118 7.28 -9.99 -3.28
N CYS A 119 8.21 -10.64 -3.98
CA CYS A 119 8.20 -10.73 -5.45
C CYS A 119 6.92 -11.40 -5.95
N SER A 120 6.53 -12.53 -5.34
CA SER A 120 5.30 -13.23 -5.70
C SER A 120 4.04 -12.43 -5.41
N LEU A 121 4.04 -11.51 -4.44
CA LEU A 121 2.85 -10.71 -4.14
C LEU A 121 2.77 -9.49 -5.05
N PHE A 122 3.90 -8.81 -5.28
CA PHE A 122 3.91 -7.46 -5.84
C PHE A 122 4.45 -7.35 -7.27
N SER A 123 4.93 -8.43 -7.89
CA SER A 123 5.44 -8.41 -9.27
C SER A 123 4.43 -7.88 -10.30
N GLY A 124 3.13 -8.08 -10.06
CA GLY A 124 2.04 -7.61 -10.92
C GLY A 124 1.64 -6.15 -10.69
N VAL A 125 2.17 -5.48 -9.65
CA VAL A 125 1.74 -4.13 -9.28
C VAL A 125 2.15 -3.14 -10.35
N THR A 126 1.17 -2.38 -10.82
CA THR A 126 1.34 -1.32 -11.82
C THR A 126 1.02 0.05 -11.25
N THR A 127 0.30 0.12 -10.13
CA THR A 127 -0.05 1.38 -9.46
C THR A 127 0.30 1.32 -7.99
N MET A 128 1.01 2.34 -7.49
CA MET A 128 1.39 2.44 -6.09
C MET A 128 1.12 3.85 -5.54
N SER A 129 0.68 3.93 -4.29
CA SER A 129 0.44 5.21 -3.62
C SER A 129 1.07 5.27 -2.23
N PHE A 130 1.74 6.39 -1.96
CA PHE A 130 2.23 6.85 -0.66
C PHE A 130 1.68 8.26 -0.32
N ASP A 131 0.45 8.54 -0.75
CA ASP A 131 -0.25 9.77 -0.36
C ASP A 131 -0.36 9.88 1.18
N GLY A 132 0.00 11.04 1.74
CA GLY A 132 0.08 11.26 3.19
C GLY A 132 1.12 10.41 3.93
N CYS A 133 1.99 9.67 3.23
CA CYS A 133 2.94 8.73 3.80
C CYS A 133 4.39 9.21 3.64
N ILE A 134 5.17 9.11 4.71
CA ILE A 134 6.62 9.31 4.72
C ILE A 134 7.30 8.04 4.20
N VAL A 135 8.10 8.17 3.15
CA VAL A 135 8.84 7.07 2.52
C VAL A 135 10.24 7.53 2.15
N SER A 136 11.28 6.74 2.41
CA SER A 136 12.65 7.11 2.02
C SER A 136 12.97 6.71 0.58
N CYS A 137 14.00 7.31 -0.03
CA CYS A 137 14.52 6.81 -1.30
C CYS A 137 15.00 5.35 -1.18
N ASP A 138 15.66 4.99 -0.10
CA ASP A 138 16.16 3.62 0.14
C ASP A 138 15.01 2.60 0.21
N ASP A 139 13.86 2.98 0.79
CA ASP A 139 12.64 2.16 0.78
C ASP A 139 12.13 1.96 -0.66
N LEU A 140 12.07 3.03 -1.47
CA LEU A 140 11.62 2.98 -2.86
C LEU A 140 12.56 2.16 -3.75
N GLU A 141 13.88 2.33 -3.59
CA GLU A 141 14.90 1.52 -4.25
C GLU A 141 14.68 0.05 -3.96
N SER A 142 14.43 -0.29 -2.70
CA SER A 142 14.22 -1.68 -2.32
C SER A 142 12.91 -2.25 -2.87
N LEU A 143 11.83 -1.47 -2.87
CA LEU A 143 10.56 -1.89 -3.48
C LEU A 143 10.68 -2.09 -4.98
N SER A 144 11.56 -1.33 -5.64
CA SER A 144 11.78 -1.45 -7.09
C SER A 144 12.14 -2.88 -7.49
N TYR A 145 12.96 -3.59 -6.68
CA TYR A 145 13.35 -4.97 -6.97
C TYR A 145 12.17 -5.93 -7.14
N CYS A 146 11.08 -5.74 -6.39
CA CYS A 146 9.90 -6.60 -6.45
C CYS A 146 8.82 -6.11 -7.41
N MET A 147 8.83 -4.83 -7.80
CA MET A 147 7.73 -4.17 -8.50
C MET A 147 8.17 -3.51 -9.81
N GLN A 148 8.74 -4.30 -10.72
CA GLN A 148 9.35 -3.80 -11.97
C GLN A 148 8.33 -3.28 -13.01
N ASN A 149 7.05 -3.61 -12.83
CA ASN A 149 5.98 -3.26 -13.77
C ASN A 149 5.24 -1.96 -13.41
N LEU A 150 5.79 -1.16 -12.49
CA LEU A 150 5.14 0.04 -11.98
C LEU A 150 4.98 1.11 -13.07
N LYS A 151 3.73 1.50 -13.33
CA LYS A 151 3.34 2.51 -14.33
C LYS A 151 2.88 3.81 -13.70
N SER A 152 2.31 3.75 -12.50
CA SER A 152 1.82 4.91 -11.77
C SER A 152 2.31 4.90 -10.33
N LEU A 153 2.87 6.03 -9.88
CA LEU A 153 3.34 6.23 -8.51
C LEU A 153 2.83 7.58 -7.98
N THR A 154 2.25 7.57 -6.79
CA THR A 154 1.87 8.79 -6.05
C THR A 154 2.76 8.94 -4.82
N LEU A 155 3.40 10.10 -4.67
CA LEU A 155 4.28 10.43 -3.55
C LEU A 155 3.87 11.76 -2.92
N SER A 156 4.03 11.87 -1.61
CA SER A 156 3.88 13.13 -0.89
C SER A 156 5.15 13.96 -0.99
N ASP A 157 5.07 15.14 -1.59
CA ASP A 157 6.22 15.91 -2.10
C ASP A 157 7.30 16.23 -1.04
N ARG A 158 6.87 16.48 0.21
CA ARG A 158 7.76 16.83 1.33
C ARG A 158 8.04 15.70 2.32
N LEU A 159 7.50 14.51 2.04
CA LEU A 159 7.60 13.36 2.94
C LEU A 159 8.53 12.28 2.37
N ILE A 160 9.37 12.65 1.39
CA ILE A 160 10.43 11.78 0.92
C ILE A 160 11.70 12.06 1.73
N ASP A 161 12.14 11.07 2.51
CA ASP A 161 13.38 11.15 3.30
C ASP A 161 14.58 10.88 2.38
N HIS A 162 15.51 11.83 2.30
CA HIS A 162 16.61 11.81 1.33
C HIS A 162 17.96 11.58 1.99
N ARG A 163 18.72 10.62 1.43
CA ARG A 163 20.19 10.67 1.36
C ARG A 163 20.68 11.11 -0.02
N ILE A 164 19.91 11.92 -0.76
CA ILE A 164 20.34 12.39 -2.08
C ILE A 164 21.44 13.44 -1.88
N HIS A 165 22.69 13.05 -2.12
CA HIS A 165 23.84 13.95 -2.12
C HIS A 165 23.63 15.14 -3.07
N GLY A 166 23.56 16.33 -2.49
CA GLY A 166 23.59 17.65 -3.13
C GLY A 166 23.81 18.68 -2.03
N GLU A 167 24.51 19.78 -2.32
CA GLU A 167 24.70 20.85 -1.32
C GLU A 167 23.33 21.36 -0.87
N ASP A 168 22.99 21.14 0.41
CA ASP A 168 21.94 21.91 1.06
C ASP A 168 22.33 23.38 0.96
N VAL A 169 21.48 24.17 0.31
CA VAL A 169 21.76 25.60 0.18
C VAL A 169 21.70 26.23 1.56
N ASP A 170 22.83 26.78 2.00
CA ASP A 170 22.97 27.49 3.27
C ASP A 170 21.87 28.54 3.41
N ALA A 171 21.00 28.35 4.41
CA ALA A 171 19.87 29.21 4.70
C ALA A 171 20.29 30.68 4.92
N LYS A 172 21.55 30.93 5.30
CA LYS A 172 22.11 32.26 5.52
C LYS A 172 22.43 33.01 4.22
N LYS A 173 22.46 32.34 3.07
CA LYS A 173 22.76 32.94 1.76
C LYS A 173 21.50 33.37 0.98
N ILE A 174 20.31 33.24 1.58
CA ILE A 174 19.04 33.33 0.84
C ILE A 174 18.31 34.63 1.15
N GLN A 175 18.28 35.55 0.18
CA GLN A 175 17.58 36.85 0.30
C GLN A 175 16.06 36.74 0.13
N ASN A 176 15.52 35.63 -0.39
CA ASN A 176 14.08 35.43 -0.61
C ASN A 176 13.64 34.00 -0.33
N PHE A 177 13.17 33.75 0.90
CA PHE A 177 12.76 32.43 1.38
C PHE A 177 11.62 31.79 0.53
N ARG A 178 10.69 32.59 0.01
CA ARG A 178 9.59 32.10 -0.85
C ARG A 178 10.08 31.60 -2.21
N THR A 179 10.99 32.34 -2.84
CA THR A 179 11.58 31.97 -4.14
C THR A 179 12.45 30.74 -4.01
N TYR A 180 13.24 30.64 -2.93
CA TYR A 180 14.01 29.44 -2.62
C TYR A 180 13.13 28.23 -2.31
N LYS A 181 12.07 28.40 -1.50
CA LYS A 181 11.11 27.33 -1.21
C LYS A 181 10.44 26.80 -2.47
N THR A 182 10.25 27.64 -3.49
CA THR A 182 9.64 27.23 -4.76
C THR A 182 10.68 26.61 -5.70
N ASN A 183 11.82 27.25 -5.91
CA ASN A 183 12.87 26.76 -6.82
C ASN A 183 13.59 25.52 -6.27
N GLY A 184 13.81 25.45 -4.96
CA GLY A 184 14.34 24.28 -4.27
C GLY A 184 13.41 23.08 -4.38
N LEU A 185 12.09 23.30 -4.30
CA LEU A 185 11.07 22.26 -4.51
C LEU A 185 11.03 21.79 -5.97
N ILE A 186 11.16 22.70 -6.94
CA ILE A 186 11.24 22.33 -8.37
C ILE A 186 12.49 21.48 -8.65
N GLY A 187 13.65 21.89 -8.14
CA GLY A 187 14.90 21.14 -8.30
C GLY A 187 14.87 19.78 -7.60
N HIS A 188 14.29 19.73 -6.40
CA HIS A 188 14.03 18.50 -5.64
C HIS A 188 13.13 17.54 -6.42
N ARG A 189 11.96 18.00 -6.90
CA ARG A 189 11.07 17.20 -7.75
C ARG A 189 11.79 16.70 -9.00
N GLY A 190 12.59 17.54 -9.65
CA GLY A 190 13.38 17.15 -10.82
C GLY A 190 14.32 15.97 -10.53
N ARG A 191 15.05 16.01 -9.41
CA ARG A 191 15.92 14.90 -8.98
C ARG A 191 15.13 13.65 -8.63
N THR A 192 14.03 13.79 -7.89
CA THR A 192 13.15 12.67 -7.55
C THR A 192 12.57 12.03 -8.80
N ILE A 193 12.04 12.80 -9.75
CA ILE A 193 11.52 12.29 -11.02
C ILE A 193 12.59 11.49 -11.78
N ALA A 194 13.81 12.04 -11.90
CA ALA A 194 14.90 11.37 -12.58
C ALA A 194 15.26 10.04 -11.90
N HIS A 195 15.39 10.05 -10.58
CA HIS A 195 15.69 8.86 -9.79
C HIS A 195 14.58 7.80 -9.89
N MET A 196 13.30 8.19 -9.77
CA MET A 196 12.16 7.28 -9.92
C MET A 196 12.11 6.63 -11.31
N LYS A 197 12.48 7.36 -12.37
CA LYS A 197 12.59 6.80 -13.72
C LYS A 197 13.76 5.82 -13.88
N THR A 198 14.82 5.97 -13.11
CA THR A 198 15.91 4.98 -13.04
C THR A 198 15.42 3.70 -12.36
N LEU A 199 14.67 3.81 -11.27
CA LEU A 199 14.13 2.65 -10.54
C LEU A 199 13.03 1.93 -11.33
N TRP A 200 12.15 2.70 -11.97
CA TRP A 200 11.03 2.19 -12.77
C TRP A 200 11.05 2.79 -14.18
N PRO A 201 11.77 2.19 -15.13
CA PRO A 201 11.79 2.65 -16.51
C PRO A 201 10.41 2.63 -17.19
N THR A 202 9.50 1.79 -16.69
CA THR A 202 8.11 1.65 -17.17
C THR A 202 7.15 2.68 -16.58
N LEU A 203 7.64 3.56 -15.69
CA LEU A 203 6.83 4.57 -15.02
C LEU A 203 6.33 5.62 -16.01
N VAL A 204 5.01 5.66 -16.20
CA VAL A 204 4.32 6.60 -17.09
C VAL A 204 3.85 7.83 -16.33
N GLN A 205 3.36 7.63 -15.11
CA GLN A 205 2.76 8.69 -14.28
C GLN A 205 3.44 8.75 -12.92
N LEU A 206 3.93 9.94 -12.56
CA LEU A 206 4.43 10.26 -11.22
C LEU A 206 3.67 11.47 -10.70
N THR A 207 2.89 11.27 -9.65
CA THR A 207 2.04 12.30 -9.05
C THR A 207 2.65 12.75 -7.72
N PHE A 208 2.83 14.05 -7.56
CA PHE A 208 3.21 14.66 -6.28
C PHE A 208 1.99 15.32 -5.64
N VAL A 209 1.64 14.89 -4.44
CA VAL A 209 0.54 15.42 -3.61
C VAL A 209 1.07 16.27 -2.45
#